data_AF-A0A936HTM1-F1
#
_entry.id   AF-A0A936HTM1-F1
#
_cell.length_a   1.000
_cell.length_b   1.000
_cell.length_c   1.000
_cell.angle_alpha   90.00
_cell.angle_beta   90.00
_cell.angle_gamma   90.00
#
_symmetry.space_group_name_H-M   'P 1'
#
loop_
_entity.id
_entity.type
_entity.pdbx_description
1 polymer ?
#
loop_
_entity_poly.entity_id
_entity_poly.type
_entity_poly.pdbx_seq_one_letter_code
_entity_poly.pdbx_strand_id
1 'polypeptide(L)'
;MKAVIENRIRSKIINDLFDRNEWGKARRLIVKELTKDPQNHWLLTRLSSTYYEEHKYEEALDVSLKAIEIKPHCPLVLWDLATTLDMINREEESIHILKKLLRRGVSKIAYDECGEGKRWAESLLNDCRFRIANSYRRLNQMELSKKFILLHLRHRKPGLPSLYSITEARELLRSVS
;
A
#
# COMPACT_ATOMS: atom_id res chain seq x y z
N MET A 1 22.59 15.11 -13.05
CA MET A 1 23.11 13.72 -13.11
C MET A 1 23.52 13.17 -11.74
N LYS A 2 24.38 13.84 -10.94
CA LYS A 2 24.76 13.41 -9.57
C LYS A 2 23.56 13.24 -8.61
N ALA A 3 22.67 14.23 -8.50
CA ALA A 3 21.51 14.17 -7.60
C ALA A 3 20.52 13.02 -7.92
N VAL A 4 20.33 12.68 -9.19
CA VAL A 4 19.45 11.57 -9.62
C VAL A 4 20.06 10.21 -9.26
N ILE A 5 21.39 10.07 -9.36
CA ILE A 5 22.11 8.86 -8.96
C ILE A 5 22.10 8.72 -7.43
N GLU A 6 22.33 9.81 -6.70
CA GLU A 6 22.27 9.83 -5.24
C GLU A 6 20.89 9.44 -4.70
N ASN A 7 19.81 9.97 -5.29
CA ASN A 7 18.44 9.59 -4.92
C ASN A 7 18.18 8.09 -5.13
N ARG A 8 18.66 7.51 -6.25
CA ARG A 8 18.54 6.07 -6.51
C ARG A 8 19.31 5.22 -5.50
N ILE A 9 20.51 5.65 -5.10
CA ILE A 9 21.30 4.93 -4.08
C ILE A 9 20.58 4.95 -2.73
N ARG A 10 20.05 6.12 -2.32
CA ARG A 10 19.34 6.24 -1.03
C ARG A 10 18.05 5.43 -1.02
N SER A 11 17.27 5.44 -2.09
CA SER A 11 16.07 4.59 -2.19
C SER A 11 16.41 3.10 -2.06
N LYS A 12 17.54 2.65 -2.64
CA LYS A 12 18.02 1.27 -2.49
C LYS A 12 18.37 0.93 -1.04
N ILE A 13 19.05 1.83 -0.32
CA ILE A 13 19.40 1.62 1.10
C ILE A 13 18.13 1.54 1.96
N ILE A 14 17.17 2.45 1.73
CA ILE A 14 15.90 2.42 2.45
C ILE A 14 15.17 1.09 2.20
N ASN A 15 15.08 0.64 0.94
CA ASN A 15 14.45 -0.63 0.62
C ASN A 15 15.18 -1.83 1.26
N ASP A 16 16.52 -1.86 1.27
CA ASP A 16 17.29 -2.93 1.96
C ASP A 16 17.03 -2.95 3.47
N LEU A 17 16.89 -1.78 4.10
CA LEU A 17 16.51 -1.70 5.52
C LEU A 17 15.07 -2.21 5.74
N PHE A 18 14.16 -1.97 4.80
CA PHE A 18 12.80 -2.53 4.84
C PHE A 18 12.82 -4.05 4.70
N ASP A 19 13.60 -4.59 3.76
CA ASP A 19 13.72 -6.04 3.53
C ASP A 19 14.28 -6.77 4.78
N ARG A 20 15.03 -6.06 5.63
CA ARG A 20 15.59 -6.55 6.89
C ARG A 20 14.75 -6.20 8.13
N ASN A 21 13.59 -5.56 7.94
CA ASN A 21 12.72 -5.06 9.01
C ASN A 21 13.43 -4.10 10.00
N GLU A 22 14.44 -3.37 9.54
CA GLU A 22 15.21 -2.42 10.36
C GLU A 22 14.53 -1.04 10.43
N TRP A 23 13.27 -1.01 10.87
CA TRP A 23 12.37 0.15 10.83
C TRP A 23 12.97 1.40 11.48
N GLY A 24 13.61 1.25 12.65
CA GLY A 24 14.25 2.37 13.35
C GLY A 24 15.44 2.97 12.58
N LYS A 25 16.24 2.14 11.88
CA LYS A 25 17.34 2.64 11.04
C LYS A 25 16.79 3.31 9.77
N ALA A 26 15.79 2.69 9.14
CA ALA A 26 15.11 3.27 7.98
C ALA A 26 14.53 4.64 8.34
N ARG A 27 13.82 4.74 9.46
CA ARG A 27 13.21 5.99 9.95
C ARG A 27 14.23 7.09 10.16
N ARG A 28 15.36 6.81 10.83
CA ARG A 28 16.43 7.82 11.03
C ARG A 28 16.99 8.34 9.70
N LEU A 29 17.22 7.45 8.74
CA LEU A 29 17.69 7.85 7.41
C LEU A 29 16.63 8.69 6.67
N ILE A 30 15.37 8.24 6.69
CA ILE A 30 14.26 8.93 6.03
C ILE A 30 14.07 10.34 6.61
N VAL A 31 14.03 10.49 7.93
CA VAL A 31 13.92 11.80 8.60
C VAL A 31 15.07 12.72 8.20
N LYS A 32 16.31 12.20 8.12
CA LYS A 32 17.48 12.98 7.65
C LYS A 32 17.35 13.42 6.18
N GLU A 33 16.71 12.62 5.33
CA GLU A 33 16.50 13.00 3.93
C GLU A 33 15.34 14.00 3.78
N LEU A 34 14.30 13.85 4.59
CA LEU A 34 13.17 14.79 4.63
C LEU A 34 13.57 16.18 5.11
N THR A 35 14.65 16.36 5.89
CA THR A 35 15.14 17.73 6.21
C THR A 35 15.66 18.47 4.97
N LYS A 36 16.04 17.75 3.92
CA LYS A 36 16.51 18.33 2.65
C LYS A 36 15.38 18.53 1.65
N ASP A 37 14.41 17.61 1.65
CA ASP A 37 13.24 17.62 0.78
C ASP A 37 11.98 17.24 1.58
N PRO A 38 11.38 18.20 2.33
CA PRO A 38 10.24 17.91 3.21
C PRO A 38 8.97 17.51 2.46
N GLN A 39 8.88 17.81 1.17
CA GLN A 39 7.72 17.54 0.32
C GLN A 39 7.91 16.25 -0.51
N ASN A 40 8.89 15.42 -0.15
CA ASN A 40 9.10 14.16 -0.85
C ASN A 40 8.03 13.13 -0.43
N HIS A 41 6.95 13.03 -1.21
CA HIS A 41 5.84 12.11 -0.92
C HIS A 41 6.30 10.65 -0.80
N TRP A 42 7.32 10.21 -1.55
CA TRP A 42 7.83 8.84 -1.45
C TRP A 42 8.51 8.60 -0.10
N LEU A 43 9.35 9.53 0.37
CA LEU A 43 9.96 9.45 1.70
C LEU A 43 8.92 9.55 2.82
N LEU A 44 7.90 10.40 2.67
CA LEU A 44 6.80 10.47 3.63
C LEU A 44 6.02 9.15 3.69
N THR A 45 5.69 8.56 2.54
CA THR A 45 5.06 7.22 2.53
C THR A 45 5.94 6.16 3.15
N ARG A 46 7.26 6.15 2.88
CA ARG A 46 8.18 5.23 3.57
C ARG A 46 8.23 5.49 5.07
N LEU A 47 8.23 6.75 5.51
CA LEU A 47 8.18 7.10 6.93
C LEU A 47 6.91 6.54 7.58
N SER A 48 5.75 6.76 6.98
CA SER A 48 4.47 6.20 7.40
C SER A 48 4.53 4.67 7.51
N SER A 49 5.02 4.00 6.47
CA SER A 49 5.16 2.54 6.49
C SER A 49 6.04 2.06 7.65
N THR A 50 7.11 2.78 8.03
CA THR A 50 7.89 2.38 9.23
C THR A 50 7.10 2.45 10.52
N TYR A 51 6.12 3.36 10.65
CA TYR A 51 5.23 3.42 11.81
C TYR A 51 4.17 2.32 11.74
N TYR A 52 3.62 2.09 10.54
CA TYR A 52 2.66 1.02 10.28
C TYR A 52 3.21 -0.37 10.67
N GLU A 53 4.45 -0.69 10.27
CA GLU A 53 5.12 -1.96 10.58
C GLU A 53 5.46 -2.11 12.07
N GLU A 54 5.50 -1.01 12.84
CA GLU A 54 5.63 -1.02 14.30
C GLU A 54 4.28 -0.93 15.01
N HIS A 55 3.16 -1.11 14.31
CA HIS A 55 1.79 -0.99 14.83
C HIS A 55 1.41 0.39 15.39
N LYS A 56 2.17 1.43 15.04
CA LYS A 56 1.94 2.83 15.41
C LYS A 56 1.04 3.50 14.38
N TYR A 57 -0.21 3.07 14.34
CA TYR A 57 -1.10 3.39 13.22
C TYR A 57 -1.57 4.85 13.18
N GLU A 58 -1.69 5.50 14.33
CA GLU A 58 -2.03 6.93 14.39
C GLU A 58 -0.87 7.78 13.84
N GLU A 59 0.38 7.49 14.22
CA GLU A 59 1.54 8.18 13.65
C GLU A 59 1.71 7.88 12.15
N ALA A 60 1.41 6.65 11.71
CA ALA A 60 1.36 6.32 10.30
C ALA A 60 0.30 7.14 9.56
N LEU A 61 -0.87 7.34 10.16
CA LEU A 61 -1.96 8.13 9.58
C LEU A 61 -1.54 9.58 9.39
N ASP A 62 -0.98 10.20 10.43
CA ASP A 62 -0.49 11.59 10.39
C ASP A 62 0.51 11.82 9.25
N VAL A 63 1.42 10.87 9.04
CA VAL A 63 2.42 10.95 7.97
C VAL A 63 1.80 10.66 6.60
N SER A 64 0.89 9.69 6.51
CA SER A 64 0.14 9.36 5.29
C SER A 64 -0.67 10.55 4.78
N LEU A 65 -1.29 11.31 5.70
CA LEU A 65 -2.07 12.50 5.38
C LEU A 65 -1.21 13.62 4.77
N LYS A 66 0.03 13.79 5.24
CA LYS A 66 0.99 14.72 4.60
C LYS A 66 1.37 14.27 3.19
N ALA A 67 1.57 12.96 2.99
CA ALA A 67 1.93 12.43 1.66
C ALA A 67 0.80 12.62 0.62
N ILE A 68 -0.47 12.44 1.03
CA ILE A 68 -1.62 12.56 0.13
C ILE A 68 -1.90 14.02 -0.27
N GLU A 69 -1.61 14.99 0.60
CA GLU A 69 -1.67 16.43 0.25
C GLU A 69 -0.74 16.78 -0.92
N ILE A 70 0.45 16.17 -0.95
CA ILE A 70 1.46 16.44 -1.97
C ILE A 70 1.14 15.70 -3.27
N LYS A 71 0.79 14.41 -3.20
CA LYS A 71 0.47 13.57 -4.37
C LYS A 71 -0.84 12.78 -4.18
N PRO A 72 -2.01 13.42 -4.38
CA PRO A 72 -3.33 12.83 -4.11
C PRO A 72 -3.74 11.69 -5.06
N HIS A 73 -2.94 11.43 -6.09
CA HIS A 73 -3.19 10.42 -7.11
C HIS A 73 -2.07 9.38 -7.21
N CYS A 74 -1.08 9.42 -6.33
CA CYS A 74 -0.02 8.41 -6.33
C CYS A 74 -0.58 7.08 -5.80
N PRO A 75 -0.47 5.96 -6.55
CA PRO A 75 -1.02 4.69 -6.07
C PRO A 75 -0.36 4.20 -4.77
N LEU A 76 0.94 4.47 -4.59
CA LEU A 76 1.68 4.14 -3.37
C LEU A 76 1.12 4.88 -2.15
N VAL A 77 0.88 6.19 -2.27
CA VAL A 77 0.33 7.02 -1.19
C VAL A 77 -1.11 6.60 -0.84
N LEU A 78 -1.94 6.38 -1.87
CA LEU A 78 -3.32 5.93 -1.68
C LEU A 78 -3.39 4.55 -1.02
N TRP A 79 -2.47 3.64 -1.38
CA TRP A 79 -2.34 2.35 -0.74
C TRP A 79 -1.99 2.50 0.74
N ASP A 80 -0.92 3.21 1.06
CA ASP A 80 -0.42 3.41 2.43
C ASP A 80 -1.48 4.04 3.35
N LEU A 81 -2.18 5.07 2.87
CA LEU A 81 -3.29 5.68 3.59
C LEU A 81 -4.45 4.68 3.81
N ALA A 82 -4.87 3.98 2.76
CA ALA A 82 -5.97 3.02 2.87
C ALA A 82 -5.63 1.87 3.83
N THR A 83 -4.42 1.33 3.76
CA THR A 83 -3.98 0.27 4.67
C THR A 83 -3.90 0.75 6.10
N THR A 84 -3.48 1.99 6.33
CA THR A 84 -3.44 2.57 7.69
C THR A 84 -4.83 2.77 8.26
N LEU A 85 -5.76 3.36 7.49
CA LEU A 85 -7.18 3.50 7.86
C LEU A 85 -7.82 2.15 8.20
N ASP A 86 -7.47 1.10 7.45
CA ASP A 86 -7.91 -0.27 7.69
C ASP A 86 -7.56 -0.78 9.09
N MET A 87 -6.37 -0.43 9.59
CA MET A 87 -5.86 -0.92 10.88
C MET A 87 -6.42 -0.17 12.09
N ILE A 88 -7.02 1.01 11.87
CA ILE A 88 -7.70 1.80 12.90
C ILE A 88 -9.23 1.73 12.81
N ASN A 89 -9.77 0.65 12.20
CA ASN A 89 -11.21 0.40 12.07
C ASN A 89 -11.96 1.51 11.33
N ARG A 90 -11.33 2.13 10.32
CA ARG A 90 -11.97 3.06 9.38
C ARG A 90 -12.19 2.35 8.03
N GLU A 91 -12.88 1.22 8.06
CA GLU A 91 -13.07 0.33 6.91
C GLU A 91 -13.72 1.00 5.71
N GLU A 92 -14.76 1.81 5.92
CA GLU A 92 -15.50 2.42 4.81
C GLU A 92 -14.63 3.37 4.00
N GLU A 93 -13.78 4.14 4.68
CA GLU A 93 -12.83 5.07 4.05
C GLU A 93 -11.71 4.33 3.33
N SER A 94 -11.16 3.28 3.95
CA SER A 94 -10.22 2.36 3.31
C SER A 94 -10.82 1.77 2.03
N ILE A 95 -12.04 1.21 2.09
CA ILE A 95 -12.75 0.65 0.93
C ILE A 95 -12.93 1.71 -0.16
N HIS A 96 -13.29 2.94 0.20
CA HIS A 96 -13.47 4.02 -0.77
C HIS A 96 -12.18 4.28 -1.57
N ILE A 97 -11.04 4.39 -0.88
CA ILE A 97 -9.74 4.64 -1.50
C ILE A 97 -9.30 3.43 -2.36
N LEU A 98 -9.40 2.22 -1.83
CA LEU A 98 -9.04 1.00 -2.56
C LEU A 98 -9.89 0.79 -3.81
N LYS A 99 -11.20 1.11 -3.77
CA LYS A 99 -12.06 1.10 -4.95
C LYS A 99 -11.67 2.18 -5.97
N LYS A 100 -11.20 3.34 -5.52
CA LYS A 100 -10.66 4.38 -6.41
C LYS A 100 -9.42 3.88 -7.14
N LEU A 101 -8.53 3.14 -6.47
CA LEU A 101 -7.40 2.47 -7.13
C LEU A 101 -7.88 1.46 -8.17
N LEU A 102 -8.80 0.55 -7.80
CA LEU A 102 -9.37 -0.44 -8.72
C LEU A 102 -9.96 0.18 -10.00
N ARG A 103 -10.69 1.30 -9.89
CA ARG A 103 -11.30 1.99 -11.03
C ARG A 103 -10.29 2.57 -12.02
N ARG A 104 -9.07 2.91 -11.58
CA ARG A 104 -8.02 3.42 -12.49
C ARG A 104 -7.54 2.34 -13.47
N GLY A 105 -7.57 1.08 -13.05
CA GLY A 105 -7.11 -0.04 -13.86
C GLY A 105 -5.58 -0.13 -13.98
N VAL A 106 -5.12 -1.27 -14.50
CA VAL A 106 -3.69 -1.63 -14.55
C VAL A 106 -2.87 -0.62 -15.36
N SER A 107 -3.33 -0.27 -16.57
CA SER A 107 -2.56 0.59 -17.48
C SER A 107 -2.25 1.95 -16.85
N LYS A 108 -3.29 2.62 -16.31
CA LYS A 108 -3.13 3.92 -15.68
C LYS A 108 -2.23 3.87 -14.45
N ILE A 109 -2.38 2.87 -13.58
CA ILE A 109 -1.50 2.71 -12.41
C ILE A 109 -0.06 2.43 -12.84
N ALA A 110 0.14 1.59 -13.85
CA ALA A 110 1.46 1.15 -14.28
C ALA A 110 2.32 2.25 -14.91
N TYR A 111 1.69 3.22 -15.60
CA TYR A 111 2.38 4.14 -16.50
C TYR A 111 2.13 5.63 -16.22
N ASP A 112 1.31 5.97 -15.22
CA ASP A 112 1.23 7.35 -14.71
C ASP A 112 2.54 7.73 -13.95
N GLU A 113 2.64 8.98 -13.49
CA GLU A 113 3.81 9.56 -12.82
C GLU A 113 4.40 8.70 -11.68
N CYS A 114 3.55 8.04 -10.88
CA CYS A 114 3.96 7.16 -9.78
C CYS A 114 4.02 5.66 -10.16
N GLY A 115 3.97 5.33 -11.44
CA GLY A 115 3.87 3.96 -11.92
C GLY A 115 5.19 3.20 -11.84
N GLU A 116 5.16 1.97 -11.32
CA GLU A 116 6.31 1.06 -11.28
C GLU A 116 6.16 -0.10 -12.30
N GLY A 117 5.32 0.08 -13.31
CA GLY A 117 5.08 -0.88 -14.38
C GLY A 117 3.96 -1.88 -14.12
N LYS A 118 3.66 -2.67 -15.16
CA LYS A 118 2.46 -3.51 -15.23
C LYS A 118 2.38 -4.54 -14.12
N ARG A 119 3.48 -5.24 -13.83
CA ARG A 119 3.52 -6.32 -12.82
C ARG A 119 3.21 -5.80 -11.42
N TRP A 120 3.80 -4.68 -11.05
CA TRP A 120 3.50 -4.01 -9.77
C TRP A 120 2.03 -3.56 -9.70
N ALA A 121 1.52 -2.94 -10.77
CA ALA A 121 0.14 -2.48 -10.84
C ALA A 121 -0.86 -3.64 -10.71
N GLU A 122 -0.60 -4.77 -11.36
CA GLU A 122 -1.42 -5.98 -11.24
C GLU A 122 -1.42 -6.55 -9.81
N SER A 123 -0.25 -6.59 -9.16
CA SER A 123 -0.12 -7.01 -7.75
C SER A 123 -0.91 -6.09 -6.83
N LEU A 124 -0.66 -4.78 -6.89
CA LEU A 124 -1.32 -3.78 -6.07
C LEU A 124 -2.84 -3.84 -6.19
N LEU A 125 -3.36 -3.90 -7.41
CA LEU A 125 -4.80 -3.99 -7.64
C LEU A 125 -5.39 -5.30 -7.13
N ASN A 126 -4.61 -6.39 -7.13
CA ASN A 126 -5.06 -7.65 -6.57
C ASN A 126 -5.08 -7.62 -5.04
N ASP A 127 -4.08 -6.99 -4.41
CA ASP A 127 -4.02 -6.79 -2.97
C ASP A 127 -5.16 -5.85 -2.49
N CYS A 128 -5.53 -4.85 -3.29
CA CYS A 128 -6.73 -4.03 -3.05
C CYS A 128 -8.00 -4.89 -2.93
N ARG A 129 -8.18 -5.90 -3.81
CA ARG A 129 -9.35 -6.79 -3.76
C ARG A 129 -9.40 -7.59 -2.46
N PHE A 130 -8.24 -8.10 -2.02
CA PHE A 130 -8.15 -8.84 -0.77
C PHE A 130 -8.54 -7.95 0.42
N ARG A 131 -7.94 -6.75 0.53
CA ARG A 131 -8.26 -5.83 1.64
C ARG A 131 -9.71 -5.39 1.64
N ILE A 132 -10.28 -5.09 0.48
CA ILE A 132 -11.71 -4.76 0.37
C ILE A 132 -12.57 -5.94 0.85
N ALA A 133 -12.24 -7.17 0.46
CA ALA A 133 -12.97 -8.35 0.93
C ALA A 133 -12.89 -8.47 2.46
N ASN A 134 -11.69 -8.37 3.03
CA ASN A 134 -11.52 -8.47 4.47
C ASN A 134 -12.26 -7.35 5.24
N SER A 135 -12.26 -6.13 4.69
CA SER A 135 -13.01 -5.00 5.24
C SER A 135 -14.52 -5.27 5.22
N TYR A 136 -15.05 -5.76 4.10
CA TYR A 136 -16.47 -6.12 4.02
C TYR A 136 -16.86 -7.24 4.97
N ARG A 137 -15.97 -8.21 5.19
CA ARG A 137 -16.19 -9.25 6.21
C ARG A 137 -16.30 -8.62 7.61
N ARG A 138 -15.40 -7.70 7.98
CA ARG A 138 -15.44 -7.01 9.28
C ARG A 138 -16.71 -6.16 9.44
N LEU A 139 -17.23 -5.58 8.36
CA LEU A 139 -18.51 -4.87 8.31
C LEU A 139 -19.74 -5.79 8.21
N ASN A 140 -19.58 -7.11 8.34
CA ASN A 140 -20.64 -8.10 8.20
C ASN A 140 -21.38 -8.10 6.83
N GLN A 141 -20.74 -7.58 5.77
CA GLN A 141 -21.25 -7.55 4.40
C GLN A 141 -20.73 -8.76 3.61
N MET A 142 -21.20 -9.95 3.99
CA MET A 142 -20.65 -11.24 3.54
C MET A 142 -20.67 -11.44 2.02
N GLU A 143 -21.77 -11.08 1.35
CA GLU A 143 -21.89 -11.20 -0.11
C GLU A 143 -20.86 -10.34 -0.86
N LEU A 144 -20.63 -9.11 -0.39
CA LEU A 144 -19.63 -8.23 -0.97
C LEU A 144 -18.22 -8.75 -0.69
N SER A 145 -17.96 -9.24 0.52
CA SER A 145 -16.69 -9.89 0.84
C SER A 145 -16.41 -11.07 -0.10
N LYS A 146 -17.36 -12.00 -0.23
CA LYS A 146 -17.31 -13.19 -1.09
C LYS A 146 -17.01 -12.81 -2.54
N LYS A 147 -17.70 -11.78 -3.06
CA LYS A 147 -17.45 -11.24 -4.41
C LYS A 147 -15.99 -10.79 -4.58
N PHE A 148 -15.46 -9.99 -3.66
CA PHE A 148 -14.11 -9.44 -3.80
C PHE A 148 -13.01 -10.49 -3.61
N ILE A 149 -13.18 -11.45 -2.70
CA ILE A 149 -12.19 -12.52 -2.50
C ILE A 149 -12.16 -13.50 -3.68
N LEU A 150 -13.31 -13.80 -4.30
CA LEU A 150 -13.36 -14.57 -5.55
C LEU A 150 -12.66 -13.82 -6.69
N LEU A 151 -12.83 -12.50 -6.78
CA LEU A 151 -12.08 -11.69 -7.74
C LEU A 151 -10.57 -11.72 -7.45
N HIS A 152 -10.14 -11.62 -6.19
CA HIS A 152 -8.72 -11.75 -5.84
C HIS A 152 -8.14 -13.09 -6.32
N LEU A 153 -8.83 -14.20 -6.02
CA LEU A 153 -8.42 -15.54 -6.41
C LEU A 153 -8.35 -15.71 -7.94
N ARG A 154 -9.33 -15.18 -8.67
CA ARG A 154 -9.36 -15.20 -10.14
C ARG A 154 -8.18 -14.47 -10.79
N HIS A 155 -7.66 -13.43 -10.13
CA HIS A 155 -6.54 -12.63 -10.63
C HIS A 155 -5.17 -13.14 -10.14
N ARG A 156 -5.10 -14.25 -9.39
CA ARG A 156 -3.84 -14.93 -9.06
C ARG A 156 -3.24 -15.55 -10.31
N LYS A 157 -1.93 -15.38 -10.49
CA LYS A 157 -1.16 -15.97 -11.59
C LYS A 157 0.24 -16.36 -11.11
N PRO A 158 0.85 -17.42 -11.67
CA PRO A 158 2.24 -17.74 -11.40
C PRO A 158 3.16 -16.53 -11.64
N GLY A 159 4.07 -16.27 -10.70
CA GLY A 159 5.03 -15.15 -10.79
C GLY A 159 4.46 -13.75 -10.50
N LEU A 160 3.15 -13.59 -10.33
CA LEU A 160 2.59 -12.32 -9.86
C LEU A 160 2.62 -12.29 -8.31
N PRO A 161 3.38 -11.37 -7.69
CA PRO A 161 3.40 -11.27 -6.24
C PRO A 161 2.05 -10.80 -5.69
N SER A 162 1.88 -10.99 -4.40
CA SER A 162 0.73 -10.55 -3.61
C SER A 162 1.17 -10.57 -2.16
N LEU A 163 0.76 -9.57 -1.39
CA LEU A 163 1.07 -9.51 0.05
C LEU A 163 0.37 -10.63 0.82
N TYR A 164 -0.74 -11.12 0.27
CA TYR A 164 -1.53 -12.20 0.86
C TYR A 164 -1.24 -13.54 0.18
N SER A 165 -1.10 -14.58 0.99
CA SER A 165 -0.96 -15.96 0.51
C SER A 165 -2.28 -16.50 -0.06
N ILE A 166 -2.17 -17.55 -0.88
CA ILE A 166 -3.36 -18.27 -1.37
C ILE A 166 -4.12 -18.93 -0.21
N THR A 167 -3.41 -19.34 0.84
CA THR A 167 -4.00 -19.94 2.05
C THR A 167 -4.90 -18.95 2.77
N GLU A 168 -4.40 -17.75 3.07
CA GLU A 168 -5.18 -16.66 3.69
C GLU A 168 -6.41 -16.31 2.84
N ALA A 169 -6.26 -16.26 1.51
CA ALA A 169 -7.38 -15.96 0.62
C ALA A 169 -8.47 -17.03 0.65
N ARG A 170 -8.09 -18.32 0.76
CA ARG A 170 -9.04 -19.44 0.89
C ARG A 170 -9.69 -19.49 2.26
N GLU A 171 -8.97 -19.13 3.32
CA GLU A 171 -9.52 -18.98 4.67
C GLU A 171 -10.56 -17.87 4.71
N LEU A 172 -10.24 -16.70 4.15
CA LEU A 172 -11.18 -15.60 4.03
C LEU A 172 -12.43 -16.03 3.24
N LEU A 173 -12.28 -16.72 2.11
CA LEU A 173 -13.41 -17.24 1.34
C LEU A 173 -14.29 -18.18 2.17
N ARG A 174 -13.70 -19.13 2.92
CA ARG A 174 -14.44 -20.04 3.79
C ARG A 174 -15.22 -19.31 4.89
N SER A 175 -14.66 -18.23 5.44
CA SER A 175 -15.30 -17.45 6.51
C SER A 175 -16.52 -16.63 6.05
N VAL A 176 -16.71 -16.45 4.74
CA VAL A 176 -17.81 -15.68 4.15
C VAL A 176 -18.65 -16.51 3.18
N SER A 177 -18.48 -17.83 3.22
CA SER A 177 -19.16 -18.75 2.31
C SER A 177 -20.55 -19.12 2.76
#